data_AF-A0A9W6VWJ8-F1
#
_entry.id   AF-A0A9W6VWJ8-F1
#
_cell.length_a   1.000
_cell.length_b   1.000
_cell.length_c   1.000
_cell.angle_alpha   90.00
_cell.angle_beta   90.00
_cell.angle_gamma   90.00
#
_symmetry.space_group_name_H-M   'P 1'
#
loop_
_entity.id
_entity.type
_entity.pdbx_description
1 polymer ?
#
loop_
_entity_poly.entity_id
_entity_poly.type
_entity_poly.pdbx_seq_one_letter_code
_entity_poly.pdbx_strand_id
1 'polypeptide(L)'
;MLRRAGIRPQAVTHVAETHRMVRAITSGDVLESTAINKRFHTSAGGRTFLSWDVELTDAGGHLVGTTSSTVLLRAGERWPERSPAGPVAPVRDELRHRARYHVTRGHVARYCGVSGDVHPVHWSDAAARRSGLPGVIMHGSLLFAVVARAASCACGGPASVAELGARLPAPVEVPDDEGTVVEVAAGDPDADGTVALDARVGGRPVLTSAWARPKAPSATRRAARCADERGGAARPGPRP
;
A
#
# COMPACT_ATOMS: atom_id res chain seq x y z
N MET A 1 -11.32 18.11 -14.39
CA MET A 1 -12.30 18.01 -13.29
C MET A 1 -11.73 18.56 -11.98
N LEU A 2 -10.81 17.86 -11.29
CA LEU A 2 -10.30 18.21 -9.95
C LEU A 2 -9.88 19.68 -9.74
N ARG A 3 -9.08 20.28 -10.63
CA ARG A 3 -8.65 21.69 -10.49
C ARG A 3 -9.81 22.71 -10.46
N ARG A 4 -10.95 22.42 -11.12
CA ARG A 4 -12.15 23.28 -11.08
C ARG A 4 -12.90 23.20 -9.75
N ALA A 5 -12.61 22.18 -8.92
CA ALA A 5 -13.15 22.00 -7.59
C ALA A 5 -12.17 22.43 -6.48
N GLY A 6 -11.21 23.32 -6.78
CA GLY A 6 -10.22 23.84 -5.82
C GLY A 6 -9.13 22.84 -5.40
N ILE A 7 -9.31 21.54 -5.66
CA ILE A 7 -8.32 20.49 -5.36
C ILE A 7 -7.07 20.72 -6.20
N ARG A 8 -5.93 20.91 -5.54
CA ARG A 8 -4.59 20.87 -6.15
C ARG A 8 -4.11 19.42 -6.20
N PRO A 9 -4.08 18.74 -7.37
CA PRO A 9 -3.64 17.33 -7.43
C PRO A 9 -2.22 17.14 -6.88
N GLN A 10 -1.37 18.15 -7.09
CA GLN A 10 0.01 18.24 -6.59
C GLN A 10 0.15 18.13 -5.06
N ALA A 11 -0.95 18.31 -4.33
CA ALA A 11 -1.00 18.41 -2.88
C ALA A 11 -1.91 17.33 -2.24
N VAL A 12 -2.10 16.21 -2.95
CA VAL A 12 -2.79 15.01 -2.47
C VAL A 12 -1.78 14.04 -1.87
N THR A 13 -2.11 13.35 -0.77
CA THR A 13 -1.23 12.35 -0.13
C THR A 13 -2.02 11.10 0.20
N HIS A 14 -1.58 9.92 -0.24
CA HIS A 14 -2.20 8.64 0.13
C HIS A 14 -1.91 8.35 1.62
N VAL A 15 -2.95 8.13 2.44
CA VAL A 15 -2.83 7.99 3.91
C VAL A 15 -3.47 6.74 4.50
N ALA A 16 -4.32 6.03 3.78
CA ALA A 16 -4.76 4.69 4.18
C ALA A 16 -5.23 3.88 2.97
N GLU A 17 -4.94 2.59 2.97
CA GLU A 17 -5.42 1.64 1.96
C GLU A 17 -5.91 0.36 2.66
N THR A 18 -6.94 -0.28 2.11
CA THR A 18 -7.45 -1.58 2.56
C THR A 18 -7.98 -2.38 1.38
N HIS A 19 -7.59 -3.64 1.26
CA HIS A 19 -8.05 -4.59 0.24
C HIS A 19 -8.77 -5.75 0.93
N ARG A 20 -9.89 -6.21 0.37
CA ARG A 20 -10.69 -7.36 0.81
C ARG A 20 -10.98 -8.25 -0.39
N MET A 21 -10.42 -9.46 -0.41
CA MET A 21 -10.44 -10.36 -1.56
C MET A 21 -11.37 -11.55 -1.31
N VAL A 22 -12.47 -11.65 -2.08
CA VAL A 22 -13.37 -12.81 -2.09
C VAL A 22 -12.63 -14.02 -2.68
N ARG A 23 -12.02 -13.83 -3.85
CA ARG A 23 -11.13 -14.81 -4.49
C ARG A 23 -9.78 -14.19 -4.86
N ALA A 24 -8.82 -15.02 -5.23
CA ALA A 24 -7.59 -14.51 -5.83
C ALA A 24 -7.85 -14.04 -7.26
N ILE A 25 -7.16 -12.98 -7.68
CA ILE A 25 -7.05 -12.59 -9.09
C ILE A 25 -5.97 -13.48 -9.73
N THR A 26 -6.23 -13.93 -10.94
CA THR A 26 -5.38 -14.84 -11.72
C THR A 26 -5.07 -14.26 -13.10
N SER A 27 -3.99 -14.74 -13.72
CA SER A 27 -3.67 -14.32 -15.09
C SER A 27 -4.76 -14.81 -16.05
N GLY A 28 -5.32 -13.89 -16.85
CA GLY A 28 -6.45 -14.16 -17.74
C GLY A 28 -7.82 -13.74 -17.18
N ASP A 29 -7.92 -13.34 -15.89
CA ASP A 29 -9.13 -12.70 -15.38
C ASP A 29 -9.42 -11.39 -16.15
N VAL A 30 -10.65 -11.26 -16.65
CA VAL A 30 -11.20 -9.97 -17.12
C VAL A 30 -12.03 -9.39 -15.99
N LEU A 31 -11.63 -8.22 -15.49
CA LEU A 31 -12.25 -7.56 -14.35
C LEU A 31 -12.83 -6.20 -14.74
N GLU A 32 -14.04 -5.94 -14.29
CA GLU A 32 -14.62 -4.60 -14.23
C GLU A 32 -14.31 -3.98 -12.85
N SER A 33 -14.07 -2.67 -12.83
CA SER A 33 -13.60 -1.93 -11.65
C SER A 33 -14.43 -0.67 -11.43
N THR A 34 -15.36 -0.73 -10.47
CA THR A 34 -16.35 0.34 -10.24
C THR A 34 -16.05 1.10 -8.96
N ALA A 35 -15.70 2.39 -9.10
CA ALA A 35 -15.38 3.27 -7.97
C ALA A 35 -16.64 3.86 -7.32
N ILE A 36 -17.02 3.30 -6.16
CA ILE A 36 -18.22 3.61 -5.38
C ILE A 36 -17.88 4.37 -4.08
N ASN A 37 -18.91 4.66 -3.27
CA ASN A 37 -18.77 5.11 -1.87
C ASN A 37 -17.72 6.21 -1.62
N LYS A 38 -17.71 7.24 -2.48
CA LYS A 38 -16.82 8.40 -2.34
C LYS A 38 -17.27 9.23 -1.14
N ARG A 39 -16.40 9.40 -0.15
CA ARG A 39 -16.68 10.00 1.17
C ARG A 39 -15.66 11.09 1.46
N PHE A 40 -16.11 12.27 1.90
CA PHE A 40 -15.22 13.28 2.45
C PHE A 40 -15.31 13.28 3.97
N HIS A 41 -14.19 13.53 4.64
CA HIS A 41 -14.13 13.65 6.09
C HIS A 41 -13.14 14.74 6.49
N THR A 42 -13.58 15.69 7.32
CA THR A 42 -12.67 16.67 7.93
C THR A 42 -12.43 16.30 9.38
N SER A 43 -11.16 16.07 9.74
CA SER A 43 -10.76 15.83 11.13
C SER A 43 -10.92 17.09 11.98
N ALA A 44 -11.00 16.93 13.31
CA ALA A 44 -11.11 18.04 14.25
C ALA A 44 -10.01 19.12 14.09
N GLY A 45 -8.82 18.73 13.64
CA GLY A 45 -7.72 19.63 13.28
C GLY A 45 -7.78 20.21 11.87
N GLY A 46 -8.97 20.38 11.27
CA GLY A 46 -9.20 21.04 9.98
C GLY A 46 -8.74 20.29 8.73
N ARG A 47 -8.03 19.16 8.85
CA ARG A 47 -7.54 18.39 7.68
C ARG A 47 -8.66 17.61 7.01
N THR A 48 -8.84 17.81 5.70
CA THR A 48 -9.85 17.10 4.87
C THR A 48 -9.25 15.90 4.13
N PHE A 49 -9.96 14.79 4.19
CA PHE A 49 -9.66 13.52 3.55
C PHE A 49 -10.76 13.17 2.53
N LEU A 50 -10.37 12.46 1.47
CA LEU A 50 -11.27 11.80 0.52
C LEU A 50 -10.98 10.29 0.57
N SER A 51 -11.98 9.52 0.94
CA SER A 51 -11.98 8.06 0.83
C SER A 51 -12.86 7.64 -0.35
N TRP A 52 -12.54 6.54 -1.01
CA TRP A 52 -13.44 5.87 -1.96
C TRP A 52 -13.22 4.37 -1.89
N ASP A 53 -14.26 3.62 -2.22
CA ASP A 53 -14.16 2.18 -2.39
C ASP A 53 -14.16 1.84 -3.88
N VAL A 54 -13.57 0.71 -4.25
CA VAL A 54 -13.63 0.14 -5.61
C VAL A 54 -14.14 -1.29 -5.47
N GLU A 55 -15.18 -1.63 -6.20
CA GLU A 55 -15.62 -3.03 -6.39
C GLU A 55 -14.96 -3.59 -7.64
N LEU A 56 -14.41 -4.81 -7.52
CA LEU A 56 -13.85 -5.58 -8.62
C LEU A 56 -14.78 -6.76 -8.90
N THR A 57 -15.37 -6.82 -10.10
CA THR A 57 -16.23 -7.91 -10.54
C THR A 57 -15.63 -8.62 -11.74
N ASP A 58 -15.86 -9.93 -11.87
CA ASP A 58 -15.47 -10.66 -13.09
C ASP A 58 -16.51 -10.51 -14.22
N ALA A 59 -16.19 -11.07 -15.39
CA ALA A 59 -17.06 -11.04 -16.57
C ALA A 59 -18.46 -11.67 -16.37
N GLY A 60 -18.68 -12.43 -15.28
CA GLY A 60 -20.00 -12.93 -14.88
C GLY A 60 -20.75 -12.02 -13.91
N GLY A 61 -20.18 -10.87 -13.54
CA GLY A 61 -20.71 -9.95 -12.53
C GLY A 61 -20.45 -10.38 -11.07
N HIS A 62 -19.65 -11.43 -10.83
CA HIS A 62 -19.38 -11.90 -9.47
C HIS A 62 -18.31 -11.05 -8.79
N LEU A 63 -18.51 -10.71 -7.52
CA LEU A 63 -17.55 -9.94 -6.74
C LEU A 63 -16.26 -10.73 -6.51
N VAL A 64 -15.14 -10.18 -7.00
CA VAL A 64 -13.77 -10.71 -6.82
C VAL A 64 -13.12 -10.14 -5.57
N GLY A 65 -13.38 -8.86 -5.29
CA GLY A 65 -12.92 -8.18 -4.09
C GLY A 65 -13.30 -6.70 -4.07
N THR A 66 -12.95 -6.02 -2.99
CA THR A 66 -13.05 -4.58 -2.87
C THR A 66 -11.73 -3.97 -2.41
N THR A 67 -11.44 -2.74 -2.85
CA THR A 67 -10.41 -1.90 -2.24
C THR A 67 -11.05 -0.66 -1.66
N SER A 68 -10.38 -0.04 -0.69
CA SER A 68 -10.71 1.26 -0.14
C SER A 68 -9.43 2.06 -0.02
N SER A 69 -9.39 3.23 -0.63
CA SER A 69 -8.22 4.12 -0.63
C SER A 69 -8.63 5.46 -0.03
N THR A 70 -7.76 6.04 0.79
CA THR A 70 -8.00 7.34 1.44
C THR A 70 -6.82 8.27 1.22
N VAL A 71 -7.10 9.48 0.74
CA VAL A 71 -6.11 10.54 0.53
C VAL A 71 -6.40 11.76 1.40
N LEU A 72 -5.34 12.42 1.88
CA LEU A 72 -5.36 13.76 2.47
C LEU A 72 -5.33 14.81 1.35
N LEU A 73 -6.21 15.81 1.42
CA LEU A 73 -6.28 16.93 0.48
C LEU A 73 -5.66 18.18 1.13
N ARG A 74 -4.52 18.68 0.64
CA ARG A 74 -3.85 19.88 1.18
C ARG A 74 -4.29 21.20 0.49
N ALA A 75 -5.53 21.26 -0.02
CA ALA A 75 -6.27 22.47 -0.42
C ALA A 75 -7.72 22.13 -0.83
N GLY A 76 -8.69 22.93 -0.35
CA GLY A 76 -10.12 22.85 -0.68
C GLY A 76 -10.98 22.38 0.50
N GLU A 77 -11.98 23.17 0.90
CA GLU A 77 -12.88 22.86 2.03
C GLU A 77 -14.22 22.24 1.59
N ARG A 78 -14.59 21.13 2.26
CA ARG A 78 -15.89 20.39 2.25
C ARG A 78 -16.38 19.88 0.87
N TRP A 79 -17.29 18.90 0.77
CA TRP A 79 -18.46 18.46 1.59
C TRP A 79 -18.72 16.95 1.28
N PRO A 80 -19.48 16.14 2.05
CA PRO A 80 -19.45 15.77 3.48
C PRO A 80 -19.18 14.22 3.62
N GLU A 81 -19.30 13.47 4.74
CA GLU A 81 -19.26 13.74 6.19
C GLU A 81 -18.65 12.53 6.96
N ARG A 82 -19.08 11.28 6.64
CA ARG A 82 -18.71 10.06 7.40
C ARG A 82 -17.56 9.26 6.77
N SER A 83 -16.61 8.86 7.62
CA SER A 83 -15.54 7.88 7.35
C SER A 83 -15.65 6.65 8.26
N PRO A 84 -15.18 5.47 7.80
CA PRO A 84 -14.90 4.33 8.67
C PRO A 84 -13.43 3.84 8.61
N ALA A 85 -12.80 3.62 9.77
CA ALA A 85 -11.88 2.51 10.09
C ALA A 85 -11.16 2.77 11.44
N GLY A 86 -11.24 1.83 12.37
CA GLY A 86 -10.59 1.92 13.69
C GLY A 86 -9.06 1.69 13.68
N PRO A 87 -8.39 1.84 14.84
CA PRO A 87 -6.98 1.50 15.01
C PRO A 87 -6.77 -0.01 15.15
N VAL A 88 -5.54 -0.47 14.83
CA VAL A 88 -5.07 -1.85 15.07
C VAL A 88 -3.75 -1.81 15.86
N ALA A 89 -3.54 -2.81 16.71
CA ALA A 89 -2.39 -2.96 17.60
C ALA A 89 -1.06 -3.15 16.83
N PRO A 90 0.09 -2.76 17.41
CA PRO A 90 1.40 -2.93 16.78
C PRO A 90 1.87 -4.39 16.75
N VAL A 91 2.86 -4.66 15.89
CA VAL A 91 3.59 -5.93 15.83
C VAL A 91 4.28 -6.23 17.17
N ARG A 92 4.20 -7.48 17.61
CA ARG A 92 4.88 -8.03 18.79
C ARG A 92 6.24 -8.63 18.39
N ASP A 93 7.10 -8.90 19.37
CA ASP A 93 8.50 -9.31 19.12
C ASP A 93 8.66 -10.65 18.37
N GLU A 94 7.65 -11.53 18.40
CA GLU A 94 7.65 -12.79 17.65
C GLU A 94 7.24 -12.57 16.19
N LEU A 95 8.23 -12.65 15.29
CA LEU A 95 8.09 -12.39 13.86
C LEU A 95 8.02 -13.69 13.04
N ARG A 96 6.98 -13.83 12.22
CA ARG A 96 6.88 -14.89 11.19
C ARG A 96 7.71 -14.61 9.96
N HIS A 97 7.89 -13.33 9.63
CA HIS A 97 8.60 -12.90 8.44
C HIS A 97 9.22 -11.53 8.66
N ARG A 98 10.43 -11.35 8.13
CA ARG A 98 11.10 -10.05 8.00
C ARG A 98 11.81 -10.02 6.66
N ALA A 99 11.76 -8.88 5.97
CA ALA A 99 12.45 -8.67 4.71
C ALA A 99 12.93 -7.21 4.60
N ARG A 100 13.86 -6.95 3.67
CA ARG A 100 14.37 -5.61 3.37
C ARG A 100 14.33 -5.37 1.87
N TYR A 101 13.71 -4.27 1.46
CA TYR A 101 13.54 -3.90 0.07
C TYR A 101 14.26 -2.59 -0.22
N HIS A 102 15.20 -2.62 -1.15
CA HIS A 102 15.92 -1.44 -1.61
C HIS A 102 15.16 -0.78 -2.76
N VAL A 103 14.51 0.35 -2.47
CA VAL A 103 13.74 1.14 -3.43
C VAL A 103 14.62 2.25 -3.97
N THR A 104 14.82 2.29 -5.29
CA THR A 104 15.60 3.34 -5.97
C THR A 104 14.67 4.21 -6.81
N ARG A 105 15.15 5.37 -7.27
CA ARG A 105 14.43 6.19 -8.29
C ARG A 105 14.02 5.36 -9.50
N GLY A 106 14.88 4.43 -9.94
CA GLY A 106 14.57 3.49 -11.02
C GLY A 106 13.45 2.49 -10.69
N HIS A 107 13.23 2.15 -9.41
CA HIS A 107 12.06 1.37 -9.00
C HIS A 107 10.78 2.24 -9.01
N VAL A 108 10.87 3.48 -8.51
CA VAL A 108 9.72 4.42 -8.52
C VAL A 108 9.29 4.77 -9.96
N ALA A 109 10.24 5.04 -10.86
CA ALA A 109 9.96 5.32 -12.27
C ALA A 109 9.31 4.13 -13.01
N ARG A 110 9.77 2.90 -12.75
CA ARG A 110 9.11 1.68 -13.27
C ARG A 110 7.69 1.54 -12.69
N TYR A 111 7.51 1.86 -11.40
CA TYR A 111 6.20 1.81 -10.77
C TYR A 111 5.21 2.84 -11.35
N CYS A 112 5.65 4.06 -11.68
CA CYS A 112 4.86 5.02 -12.45
C CYS A 112 4.34 4.40 -13.76
N GLY A 113 5.21 3.67 -14.48
CA GLY A 113 4.87 3.02 -15.74
C GLY A 113 3.82 1.91 -15.62
N VAL A 114 3.94 1.03 -14.61
CA VAL A 114 3.01 -0.12 -14.45
C VAL A 114 1.73 0.22 -13.70
N SER A 115 1.74 1.22 -12.81
CA SER A 115 0.54 1.63 -12.05
C SER A 115 -0.28 2.72 -12.75
N GLY A 116 0.31 3.43 -13.73
CA GLY A 116 -0.27 4.64 -14.31
C GLY A 116 -0.21 5.87 -13.38
N ASP A 117 0.26 5.74 -12.14
CA ASP A 117 0.46 6.87 -11.24
C ASP A 117 1.77 7.62 -11.58
N VAL A 118 1.64 8.49 -12.58
CA VAL A 118 2.68 9.40 -13.08
C VAL A 118 2.74 10.73 -12.30
N HIS A 119 2.21 10.78 -11.07
CA HIS A 119 2.16 12.03 -10.32
C HIS A 119 3.57 12.63 -10.08
N PRO A 120 3.83 13.92 -10.40
CA PRO A 120 5.19 14.46 -10.47
C PRO A 120 6.07 14.36 -9.21
N VAL A 121 5.47 14.21 -8.02
CA VAL A 121 6.23 14.01 -6.76
C VAL A 121 6.93 12.64 -6.68
N HIS A 122 6.70 11.75 -7.66
CA HIS A 122 7.32 10.43 -7.76
C HIS A 122 8.50 10.38 -8.74
N TRP A 123 8.80 11.47 -9.46
CA TRP A 123 9.90 11.49 -10.44
C TRP A 123 10.55 12.87 -10.66
N SER A 124 9.96 13.96 -10.18
CA SER A 124 10.52 15.32 -10.32
C SER A 124 10.86 15.93 -8.96
N ASP A 125 12.15 16.05 -8.68
CA ASP A 125 12.72 16.67 -7.49
C ASP A 125 12.22 18.11 -7.27
N ALA A 126 12.09 18.87 -8.35
CA ALA A 126 11.55 20.22 -8.32
C ALA A 126 10.04 20.25 -8.04
N ALA A 127 9.27 19.25 -8.50
CA ALA A 127 7.84 19.16 -8.20
C ALA A 127 7.60 18.75 -6.75
N ALA A 128 8.38 17.79 -6.23
CA ALA A 128 8.29 17.36 -4.83
C ALA A 128 8.59 18.52 -3.86
N ARG A 129 9.66 19.28 -4.09
CA ARG A 129 9.99 20.48 -3.30
C ARG A 129 8.91 21.56 -3.37
N ARG A 130 8.33 21.83 -4.55
CA ARG A 130 7.17 22.74 -4.69
C ARG A 130 5.92 22.26 -3.94
N SER A 131 5.79 20.97 -3.66
CA SER A 131 4.72 20.39 -2.82
C SER A 131 5.07 20.31 -1.34
N GLY A 132 6.22 20.84 -0.90
CA GLY A 132 6.67 20.84 0.50
C GLY A 132 7.24 19.48 0.94
N LEU A 133 7.81 18.71 0.03
CA LEU A 133 8.55 17.46 0.31
C LEU A 133 10.06 17.70 0.16
N PRO A 134 10.93 16.96 0.88
CA PRO A 134 12.39 17.12 0.78
C PRO A 134 12.96 16.78 -0.61
N GLY A 135 12.41 15.75 -1.26
CA GLY A 135 12.75 15.26 -2.60
C GLY A 135 11.65 14.32 -3.10
N VAL A 136 11.83 13.65 -4.25
CA VAL A 136 10.79 12.70 -4.73
C VAL A 136 10.61 11.54 -3.76
N ILE A 137 9.34 11.13 -3.62
CA ILE A 137 8.87 10.10 -2.68
C ILE A 137 8.44 8.84 -3.45
N MET A 138 8.49 7.67 -2.83
CA MET A 138 7.81 6.49 -3.38
C MET A 138 6.29 6.63 -3.28
N HIS A 139 5.57 5.92 -4.15
CA HIS A 139 4.10 5.84 -4.08
C HIS A 139 3.64 5.18 -2.79
N GLY A 140 2.53 5.66 -2.23
CA GLY A 140 1.89 5.00 -1.09
C GLY A 140 1.47 3.56 -1.42
N SER A 141 0.98 3.33 -2.63
CA SER A 141 0.62 1.97 -3.10
C SER A 141 1.85 1.08 -3.35
N LEU A 142 3.02 1.65 -3.68
CA LEU A 142 4.28 0.89 -3.76
C LEU A 142 4.73 0.44 -2.36
N LEU A 143 4.68 1.32 -1.36
CA LEU A 143 4.94 0.95 0.04
C LEU A 143 3.93 -0.13 0.52
N PHE A 144 2.65 0.03 0.18
CA PHE A 144 1.60 -0.94 0.50
C PHE A 144 1.86 -2.30 -0.18
N ALA A 145 2.30 -2.33 -1.44
CA ALA A 145 2.65 -3.55 -2.16
C ALA A 145 3.87 -4.28 -1.55
N VAL A 146 4.88 -3.53 -1.10
CA VAL A 146 6.03 -4.09 -0.35
C VAL A 146 5.57 -4.76 0.95
N VAL A 147 4.61 -4.17 1.65
CA VAL A 147 4.00 -4.72 2.88
C VAL A 147 3.07 -5.90 2.58
N ALA A 148 2.35 -5.86 1.45
CA ALA A 148 1.53 -6.97 0.96
C ALA A 148 2.33 -8.26 0.72
N ARG A 149 3.63 -8.15 0.37
CA ARG A 149 4.52 -9.31 0.25
C ARG A 149 4.80 -9.96 1.61
N ALA A 150 5.02 -9.17 2.66
CA ALA A 150 5.18 -9.67 4.03
C ALA A 150 3.89 -10.35 4.54
N ALA A 151 2.74 -9.72 4.30
CA ALA A 151 1.42 -10.28 4.59
C ALA A 151 1.19 -11.61 3.85
N SER A 152 1.48 -11.66 2.55
CA SER A 152 1.38 -12.89 1.74
C SER A 152 2.21 -14.02 2.32
N CYS A 153 3.41 -13.74 2.82
CA CYS A 153 4.27 -14.75 3.42
C CYS A 153 3.79 -15.22 4.80
N ALA A 154 3.23 -14.33 5.63
CA ALA A 154 2.64 -14.71 6.91
C ALA A 154 1.33 -15.50 6.77
N CYS A 155 0.49 -15.15 5.79
CA CYS A 155 -0.78 -15.82 5.50
C CYS A 155 -0.64 -17.12 4.68
N GLY A 156 0.57 -17.55 4.30
CA GLY A 156 0.81 -18.80 3.57
C GLY A 156 0.52 -18.73 2.07
N GLY A 157 0.75 -17.57 1.45
CA GLY A 157 0.67 -17.33 0.00
C GLY A 157 -0.20 -16.13 -0.37
N PRO A 158 0.01 -15.51 -1.56
CA PRO A 158 -0.76 -14.33 -1.98
C PRO A 158 -2.26 -14.64 -2.16
N ALA A 159 -2.60 -15.84 -2.66
CA ALA A 159 -3.99 -16.28 -2.78
C ALA A 159 -4.69 -16.49 -1.42
N SER A 160 -3.91 -16.64 -0.35
CA SER A 160 -4.35 -16.93 1.02
C SER A 160 -4.64 -15.67 1.84
N VAL A 161 -4.34 -14.47 1.35
CA VAL A 161 -4.73 -13.21 2.00
C VAL A 161 -6.21 -12.93 1.69
N ALA A 162 -7.02 -12.76 2.73
CA ALA A 162 -8.42 -12.33 2.63
C ALA A 162 -8.54 -10.82 2.75
N GLU A 163 -7.81 -10.22 3.68
CA GLU A 163 -7.84 -8.79 3.96
C GLU A 163 -6.42 -8.29 4.21
N LEU A 164 -6.15 -7.06 3.80
CA LEU A 164 -4.91 -6.33 4.08
C LEU A 164 -5.28 -4.86 4.26
N GLY A 165 -4.82 -4.22 5.33
CA GLY A 165 -5.04 -2.80 5.56
C GLY A 165 -3.83 -2.12 6.19
N ALA A 166 -3.61 -0.84 5.89
CA ALA A 166 -2.57 -0.03 6.51
C ALA A 166 -2.89 1.46 6.45
N ARG A 167 -2.35 2.23 7.40
CA ARG A 167 -2.30 3.70 7.36
C ARG A 167 -0.88 4.16 7.08
N LEU A 168 -0.74 5.15 6.19
CA LEU A 168 0.50 5.74 5.71
C LEU A 168 0.61 7.17 6.29
N PRO A 169 1.15 7.35 7.51
CA PRO A 169 1.09 8.64 8.21
C PRO A 169 1.99 9.72 7.59
N ALA A 170 3.05 9.32 6.88
CA ALA A 170 4.03 10.23 6.28
C ALA A 170 4.54 9.67 4.94
N PRO A 171 4.87 10.54 3.96
CA PRO A 171 5.59 10.14 2.75
C PRO A 171 6.97 9.56 3.05
N VAL A 172 7.43 8.64 2.19
CA VAL A 172 8.78 8.08 2.24
C VAL A 172 9.58 8.62 1.06
N GLU A 173 10.59 9.43 1.35
CA GLU A 173 11.56 9.92 0.36
C GLU A 173 12.38 8.76 -0.22
N VAL A 174 12.91 8.94 -1.44
CA VAL A 174 13.83 7.99 -2.08
C VAL A 174 15.00 8.75 -2.69
N PRO A 175 16.10 9.05 -1.96
CA PRO A 175 17.29 9.72 -2.49
C PRO A 175 17.78 9.18 -3.85
N ASP A 176 18.40 10.06 -4.65
CA ASP A 176 18.81 9.74 -6.02
C ASP A 176 20.05 8.83 -6.09
N ASP A 177 20.92 8.98 -5.10
CA ASP A 177 22.19 8.28 -4.91
C ASP A 177 21.99 6.90 -4.24
N GLU A 178 21.52 6.87 -2.99
CA GLU A 178 21.45 5.64 -2.19
C GLU A 178 20.06 4.99 -2.19
N GLY A 179 19.03 5.64 -2.73
CA GLY A 179 17.65 5.15 -2.64
C GLY A 179 17.19 5.02 -1.19
N THR A 180 16.32 4.05 -0.90
CA THR A 180 15.78 3.86 0.45
C THR A 180 15.51 2.39 0.75
N VAL A 181 16.03 1.92 1.88
CA VAL A 181 15.76 0.58 2.40
C VAL A 181 14.51 0.62 3.26
N VAL A 182 13.46 -0.08 2.81
CA VAL A 182 12.26 -0.36 3.59
C VAL A 182 12.43 -1.72 4.26
N GLU A 183 12.53 -1.74 5.57
CA GLU A 183 12.44 -2.97 6.35
C GLU A 183 10.97 -3.28 6.64
N VAL A 184 10.50 -4.49 6.36
CA VAL A 184 9.13 -4.92 6.70
C VAL A 184 9.16 -6.15 7.59
N ALA A 185 8.15 -6.25 8.44
CA ALA A 185 7.95 -7.37 9.35
C ALA A 185 6.47 -7.77 9.42
N ALA A 186 6.22 -9.06 9.68
CA ALA A 186 4.92 -9.60 10.00
C ALA A 186 5.04 -10.46 11.25
N GLY A 187 4.17 -10.21 12.23
CA GLY A 187 4.13 -10.96 13.49
C GLY A 187 3.50 -12.35 13.34
N ASP A 188 3.41 -13.07 14.46
CA ASP A 188 2.45 -14.16 14.60
C ASP A 188 0.99 -13.67 14.55
N PRO A 189 0.04 -14.49 14.05
CA PRO A 189 -1.38 -14.17 14.08
C PRO A 189 -1.90 -14.18 15.52
N ASP A 190 -2.85 -13.30 15.81
CA ASP A 190 -3.60 -13.32 17.06
C ASP A 190 -4.72 -14.40 17.07
N ALA A 191 -5.57 -14.36 18.10
CA ALA A 191 -6.64 -15.33 18.30
C ALA A 191 -7.74 -15.32 17.23
N ASP A 192 -7.92 -14.22 16.48
CA ASP A 192 -8.87 -14.16 15.35
C ASP A 192 -8.20 -14.48 13.99
N GLY A 193 -6.87 -14.67 14.00
CA GLY A 193 -6.05 -14.90 12.82
C GLY A 193 -5.45 -13.64 12.22
N THR A 194 -5.71 -12.45 12.79
CA THR A 194 -5.12 -11.19 12.30
C THR A 194 -3.62 -11.17 12.56
N VAL A 195 -2.87 -10.96 11.49
CA VAL A 195 -1.42 -10.75 11.50
C VAL A 195 -1.14 -9.25 11.53
N ALA A 196 -0.48 -8.76 12.56
CA ALA A 196 0.05 -7.40 12.58
C ALA A 196 1.24 -7.25 11.61
N LEU A 197 1.36 -6.09 10.97
CA LEU A 197 2.43 -5.75 10.02
C LEU A 197 3.15 -4.47 10.45
N ASP A 198 4.45 -4.39 10.21
CA ASP A 198 5.26 -3.18 10.43
C ASP A 198 6.13 -2.90 9.21
N ALA A 199 6.45 -1.62 9.01
CA ALA A 199 7.38 -1.16 7.99
C ALA A 199 8.17 0.04 8.51
N ARG A 200 9.50 0.02 8.30
CA ARG A 200 10.44 1.01 8.82
C ARG A 200 11.44 1.47 7.77
N VAL A 201 11.88 2.72 7.91
CA VAL A 201 12.99 3.32 7.16
C VAL A 201 13.92 3.99 8.15
N GLY A 202 15.18 3.55 8.19
CA GLY A 202 16.15 4.01 9.21
C GLY A 202 15.65 3.82 10.64
N GLY A 203 15.01 2.68 10.92
CA GLY A 203 14.42 2.35 12.23
C GLY A 203 13.10 3.07 12.57
N ARG A 204 12.71 4.12 11.83
CA ARG A 204 11.47 4.89 12.05
C ARG A 204 10.28 4.21 11.36
N PRO A 205 9.11 4.06 12.02
CA PRO A 205 7.92 3.48 11.40
C PRO A 205 7.39 4.39 10.29
N VAL A 206 7.08 3.78 9.14
CA VAL A 206 6.45 4.44 7.98
C VAL A 206 5.00 4.01 7.75
N LEU A 207 4.49 3.12 8.60
CA LEU A 207 3.08 2.73 8.67
C LEU A 207 2.54 2.86 10.10
N THR A 208 1.21 2.86 10.20
CA THR A 208 0.46 2.70 11.46
C THR A 208 -0.76 1.82 11.21
N SER A 209 -1.21 1.07 12.22
CA SER A 209 -2.38 0.17 12.14
C SER A 209 -2.37 -0.68 10.86
N ALA A 210 -1.26 -1.36 10.61
CA ALA A 210 -1.08 -2.23 9.44
C ALA A 210 -1.29 -3.70 9.84
N TRP A 211 -2.07 -4.42 9.04
CA TRP A 211 -2.58 -5.75 9.40
C TRP A 211 -3.02 -6.53 8.15
N ALA A 212 -3.04 -7.85 8.26
CA ALA A 212 -3.66 -8.74 7.28
C ALA A 212 -4.47 -9.85 7.97
N ARG A 213 -5.47 -10.38 7.27
CA ARG A 213 -6.16 -11.62 7.67
C ARG A 213 -6.00 -12.68 6.59
N PRO A 214 -5.69 -13.93 6.96
CA PRO A 214 -5.76 -15.04 6.03
C PRO A 214 -7.22 -15.34 5.66
N LYS A 215 -7.44 -15.99 4.52
CA LYS A 215 -8.71 -16.66 4.25
C LYS A 215 -8.91 -17.79 5.26
N ALA A 216 -10.16 -18.00 5.67
CA ALA A 216 -10.53 -19.17 6.46
C ALA A 216 -9.97 -20.43 5.76
N PRO A 217 -9.35 -21.37 6.50
CA PRO A 217 -8.68 -22.49 5.89
C PRO A 217 -9.66 -23.35 5.10
N SER A 218 -9.51 -23.35 3.78
CA SER A 218 -10.11 -24.39 2.93
C SER A 218 -9.60 -25.74 3.41
N ALA A 219 -10.46 -26.74 3.52
CA ALA A 219 -10.16 -28.08 4.08
C ALA A 219 -9.04 -28.88 3.34
N THR A 220 -8.43 -28.30 2.31
CA THR A 220 -7.56 -28.97 1.32
C THR A 220 -6.14 -28.39 1.17
N ARG A 221 -5.68 -27.42 1.98
CA ARG A 221 -4.30 -26.89 1.87
C ARG A 221 -3.55 -26.75 3.20
N ARG A 222 -2.38 -27.39 3.26
CA ARG A 222 -1.36 -27.21 4.30
C ARG A 222 -0.47 -26.01 3.92
N ALA A 223 -0.18 -25.11 4.86
CA ALA A 223 0.55 -23.87 4.56
C ALA A 223 2.00 -24.15 4.11
N ALA A 224 2.39 -23.59 2.96
CA ALA A 224 3.79 -23.50 2.55
C ALA A 224 4.42 -22.24 3.16
N ARG A 225 5.63 -22.38 3.72
CA ARG A 225 6.42 -21.23 4.20
C ARG A 225 7.04 -20.51 3.00
N CYS A 226 6.95 -19.18 2.93
CA CYS A 226 7.80 -18.42 2.01
C CYS A 226 9.28 -18.71 2.29
N ALA A 227 10.05 -18.96 1.23
CA ALA A 227 11.50 -18.87 1.31
C ALA A 227 11.93 -17.40 1.44
N ASP A 228 13.02 -17.17 2.16
CA ASP A 228 13.66 -15.86 2.28
C ASP A 228 14.46 -15.56 1.00
N GLU A 229 13.85 -14.81 0.08
CA GLU A 229 14.49 -14.36 -1.15
C GLU A 229 15.52 -13.27 -0.84
N ARG A 230 16.73 -13.69 -0.46
CA ARG A 230 17.90 -12.80 -0.44
C ARG A 230 18.07 -12.18 -1.81
N GLY A 231 18.01 -10.84 -1.87
CA GLY A 231 18.06 -10.09 -3.13
C GLY A 231 19.21 -10.55 -4.02
N GLY A 232 18.90 -10.88 -5.27
CA GLY A 232 19.85 -11.48 -6.20
C GLY A 232 21.05 -10.57 -6.44
N ALA A 233 22.24 -11.06 -6.08
CA ALA A 233 23.49 -10.42 -6.48
C ALA A 233 23.58 -10.35 -8.01
N ALA A 234 23.90 -9.18 -8.55
CA ALA A 234 24.07 -9.00 -9.99
C ALA A 234 25.17 -9.93 -10.51
N ARG A 235 24.85 -10.73 -11.54
CA ARG A 235 25.88 -11.48 -12.28
C ARG A 235 26.78 -10.47 -13.00
N PRO A 236 28.12 -10.56 -12.87
CA PRO A 236 29.01 -9.75 -13.70
C PRO A 236 28.83 -10.16 -15.17
N GLY A 237 28.65 -9.16 -16.04
CA GLY A 237 28.62 -9.39 -17.49
C GLY A 237 29.97 -9.86 -18.02
N PRO A 238 30.02 -10.45 -19.22
CA PRO A 238 31.28 -10.82 -19.86
C PRO A 238 32.12 -9.56 -20.10
N ARG A 239 33.39 -9.62 -19.73
CA ARG A 239 34.39 -8.63 -20.15
C ARG A 239 34.75 -8.87 -21.63
N PRO A 240 35.17 -7.82 -22.37
CA PRO A 240 35.61 -7.95 -23.76
C PRO A 240 36.86 -8.82 -23.90
#